data_AF-A0A2V9HCL1-F1
#
_entry.id   AF-A0A2V9HCL1-F1
#
_cell.length_a   1.000
_cell.length_b   1.000
_cell.length_c   1.000
_cell.angle_alpha   90.00
_cell.angle_beta   90.00
_cell.angle_gamma   90.00
#
_symmetry.space_group_name_H-M   'P 1'
#
loop_
_entity.id
_entity.type
_entity.pdbx_description
1 polymer ?
#
loop_
_entity_poly.entity_id
_entity_poly.type
_entity_poly.pdbx_seq_one_letter_code
_entity_poly.pdbx_strand_id
1 'polypeptide(L)'
;MRRSSTKLCDGQRGFSILEMMLATILLLVGLVAVAQLVPASILMNYRNRTDSSALVFAQRELDQMLDQPINPPANQFMDALGNTCQLGDPTVTNSVQGSTVTTLNNQAIIVFNSPNPPLAPTNGYGFTYSDPNDPSLTTYDVRWAVIVTGNGSTASSKRFILGVRQAGGNGYFQPITLDTMVEK
;
A
#
# COMPACT_ATOMS: atom_id res chain seq x y z
N MET A 1 86.57 18.46 0.14
CA MET A 1 85.29 18.42 0.89
C MET A 1 84.32 17.50 0.18
N ARG A 2 84.05 16.32 0.76
CA ARG A 2 83.18 15.28 0.18
C ARG A 2 81.93 15.18 1.05
N ARG A 3 80.77 15.66 0.57
CA ARG A 3 79.49 15.42 1.25
C ARG A 3 78.90 14.12 0.71
N SER A 4 78.82 13.14 1.59
CA SER A 4 78.12 11.86 1.40
C SER A 4 76.79 11.89 2.18
N SER A 5 75.89 10.98 1.82
CA SER A 5 74.71 10.52 2.57
C SER A 5 73.43 11.33 2.30
N THR A 6 72.27 10.74 1.98
CA THR A 6 71.85 9.34 1.81
C THR A 6 70.47 9.37 1.15
N LYS A 7 70.26 8.62 0.07
CA LYS A 7 68.90 8.32 -0.42
C LYS A 7 68.32 7.24 0.50
N LEU A 8 67.26 7.57 1.25
CA LEU A 8 66.43 6.58 1.93
C LEU A 8 65.67 5.81 0.84
N CYS A 9 66.09 4.58 0.56
CA CYS A 9 65.23 3.62 -0.10
C CYS A 9 64.19 3.19 0.94
N ASP A 10 62.97 3.71 0.82
CA ASP A 10 61.82 3.11 1.48
C ASP A 10 61.67 1.69 0.94
N GLY A 11 61.93 0.72 1.81
CA GLY A 11 61.79 -0.69 1.48
C GLY A 11 60.34 -0.99 1.11
N GLN A 12 60.12 -1.52 -0.08
CA GLN A 12 58.86 -2.13 -0.47
C GLN A 12 58.58 -3.27 0.52
N ARG A 13 57.74 -3.01 1.52
CA ARG A 13 57.22 -4.04 2.41
C ARG A 13 56.20 -4.84 1.59
N GLY A 14 56.59 -6.05 1.17
CA GLY A 14 55.66 -6.99 0.55
C GLY A 14 54.50 -7.29 1.50
N PHE A 15 53.32 -7.58 0.93
CA PHE A 15 52.11 -7.94 1.67
C PHE A 15 52.40 -9.13 2.60
N SER A 16 52.16 -8.94 3.90
CA SER A 16 52.27 -10.02 4.88
C SER A 16 51.15 -11.03 4.67
N ILE A 17 51.42 -12.33 4.88
CA ILE A 17 50.42 -13.41 4.81
C ILE A 17 49.23 -13.10 5.74
N LEU A 18 49.49 -12.53 6.92
CA LEU A 18 48.44 -12.11 7.85
C LEU A 18 47.53 -11.02 7.27
N GLU A 19 48.10 -10.09 6.51
CA GLU A 19 47.38 -8.97 5.89
C GLU A 19 46.50 -9.46 4.74
N MET A 20 46.99 -10.44 3.97
CA MET A 20 46.21 -11.17 2.97
C MET A 20 45.08 -12.00 3.59
N MET A 21 45.31 -12.66 4.73
CA MET A 21 44.27 -13.41 5.45
C MET A 21 43.18 -12.48 6.02
N LEU A 22 43.57 -11.33 6.57
CA LEU A 22 42.62 -10.34 7.04
C LEU A 22 41.81 -9.75 5.86
N ALA A 23 42.48 -9.45 4.75
CA ALA A 23 41.83 -8.92 3.56
C ALA A 23 40.80 -9.89 2.97
N THR A 24 41.08 -11.20 2.92
CA THR A 24 40.11 -12.19 2.40
C THR A 24 38.92 -12.37 3.34
N ILE A 25 39.09 -12.28 4.65
CA ILE A 25 37.98 -12.30 5.62
C ILE A 25 37.08 -11.07 5.42
N LEU A 26 37.68 -9.87 5.34
CA LEU A 26 36.92 -8.64 5.10
C LEU A 26 36.18 -8.67 3.75
N LEU A 27 36.82 -9.22 2.72
CA LEU A 27 36.21 -9.41 1.40
C LEU A 27 35.02 -10.38 1.45
N LEU A 28 35.15 -11.52 2.14
CA LEU A 28 34.07 -12.51 2.27
C LEU A 28 32.88 -11.94 3.04
N VAL A 29 33.12 -11.26 4.16
CA VAL A 29 32.07 -10.60 4.94
C VAL A 29 31.38 -9.52 4.10
N GLY A 30 32.15 -8.71 3.36
CA GLY A 30 31.62 -7.69 2.46
C GLY A 30 30.76 -8.29 1.33
N LEU A 31 31.22 -9.39 0.72
CA LEU A 31 30.48 -10.08 -0.35
C LEU A 31 29.15 -10.63 0.16
N VAL A 32 29.15 -11.30 1.31
CA VAL A 32 27.93 -11.86 1.93
C VAL A 32 26.96 -10.74 2.31
N ALA A 33 27.47 -9.62 2.84
CA ALA A 33 26.64 -8.46 3.17
C ALA A 33 25.94 -7.87 1.93
N VAL A 34 26.65 -7.72 0.81
CA VAL A 34 26.05 -7.23 -0.44
C VAL A 34 25.06 -8.24 -1.02
N ALA A 35 25.37 -9.54 -0.96
CA ALA A 35 24.52 -10.60 -1.49
C ALA A 35 23.13 -10.65 -0.83
N GLN A 36 23.02 -10.29 0.45
CA GLN A 36 21.71 -10.20 1.13
C GLN A 36 21.02 -8.84 0.95
N LEU A 37 21.78 -7.75 0.86
CA LEU A 37 21.23 -6.40 0.74
C LEU A 37 20.60 -6.13 -0.63
N VAL A 38 21.14 -6.70 -1.70
CA VAL A 38 20.62 -6.47 -3.06
C VAL A 38 19.21 -7.10 -3.23
N PRO A 39 18.96 -8.39 -2.94
CA PRO A 39 17.62 -8.94 -3.02
C PRO A 39 16.63 -8.27 -2.07
N ALA A 40 17.08 -7.93 -0.85
CA ALA A 40 16.23 -7.23 0.12
C ALA A 40 15.78 -5.86 -0.40
N SER A 41 16.70 -5.09 -1.00
CA SER A 41 16.37 -3.77 -1.56
C SER A 41 15.45 -3.86 -2.77
N ILE A 42 15.60 -4.87 -3.63
CA ILE A 42 14.68 -5.14 -4.75
C ILE A 42 13.27 -5.43 -4.22
N LEU A 43 13.14 -6.29 -3.22
CA LEU A 43 11.83 -6.63 -2.63
C LEU A 43 11.18 -5.41 -1.97
N MET A 44 11.96 -4.59 -1.25
CA MET A 44 11.46 -3.35 -0.65
C MET A 44 10.99 -2.36 -1.71
N ASN A 45 11.77 -2.17 -2.78
CA ASN A 45 11.39 -1.27 -3.87
C ASN A 45 10.12 -1.75 -4.60
N TYR A 46 10.01 -3.06 -4.82
CA TYR A 46 8.79 -3.64 -5.40
C TYR A 46 7.56 -3.34 -4.54
N ARG A 47 7.64 -3.59 -3.22
CA ARG A 47 6.54 -3.28 -2.29
C ARG A 47 6.19 -1.79 -2.29
N ASN A 48 7.19 -0.92 -2.21
CA ASN A 48 6.97 0.53 -2.24
C ASN A 48 6.28 1.00 -3.53
N ARG A 49 6.63 0.40 -4.67
CA ARG A 49 5.98 0.73 -5.95
C ARG A 49 4.52 0.30 -5.95
N THR A 50 4.22 -0.92 -5.49
CA THR A 50 2.85 -1.43 -5.39
C THR A 50 2.01 -0.60 -4.42
N ASP A 51 2.58 -0.21 -3.28
CA ASP A 51 1.88 0.63 -2.31
C ASP A 51 1.61 2.02 -2.89
N SER A 52 2.57 2.59 -3.64
CA SER A 52 2.38 3.88 -4.30
C SER A 52 1.27 3.83 -5.35
N SER A 53 1.21 2.79 -6.19
CA SER A 53 0.14 2.63 -7.18
C SER A 53 -1.22 2.41 -6.53
N ALA A 54 -1.28 1.56 -5.48
CA ALA A 54 -2.51 1.34 -4.71
C ALA A 54 -3.00 2.62 -4.02
N LEU A 55 -2.09 3.49 -3.54
CA LEU A 55 -2.45 4.77 -2.93
C LEU A 55 -3.03 5.75 -3.96
N VAL A 56 -2.40 5.88 -5.12
CA VAL A 56 -2.91 6.76 -6.20
C VAL A 56 -4.29 6.28 -6.66
N PHE A 57 -4.48 4.95 -6.75
CA PHE A 57 -5.77 4.38 -7.07
C PHE A 57 -6.81 4.68 -5.97
N ALA A 58 -6.46 4.44 -4.71
CA ALA A 58 -7.33 4.73 -3.57
C ALA A 58 -7.76 6.20 -3.54
N GLN A 59 -6.85 7.13 -3.81
CA GLN A 59 -7.16 8.56 -3.86
C GLN A 59 -8.16 8.88 -4.98
N ARG A 60 -7.94 8.35 -6.19
CA ARG A 60 -8.86 8.58 -7.32
C ARG A 60 -10.26 8.05 -7.05
N GLU A 61 -10.37 6.86 -6.47
CA GLU A 61 -11.67 6.29 -6.11
C GLU A 61 -12.34 7.10 -4.99
N LEU A 62 -11.58 7.50 -3.98
CA LEU A 62 -12.09 8.35 -2.90
C LEU A 62 -12.60 9.68 -3.46
N ASP A 63 -11.87 10.33 -4.38
CA ASP A 63 -12.32 11.57 -5.03
C ASP A 63 -13.64 11.37 -5.80
N GLN A 64 -13.81 10.24 -6.50
CA GLN A 64 -15.08 9.91 -7.16
C GLN A 64 -16.22 9.71 -6.16
N MET A 65 -15.95 9.09 -5.01
CA MET A 65 -16.95 8.91 -3.94
C MET A 65 -17.35 10.25 -3.32
N LEU A 66 -16.40 11.18 -3.16
CA LEU A 66 -16.63 12.51 -2.60
C LEU A 66 -17.45 13.41 -3.53
N ASP A 67 -17.36 13.23 -4.84
CA ASP A 67 -18.12 13.99 -5.84
C ASP A 67 -19.60 13.57 -5.90
N GLN A 68 -19.96 12.42 -5.31
CA GLN A 68 -21.34 11.96 -5.31
C GLN A 68 -22.21 12.71 -4.28
N PRO A 69 -23.47 13.01 -4.61
CA PRO A 69 -24.42 13.56 -3.66
C PRO A 69 -24.57 12.71 -2.40
N ILE A 70 -24.64 13.39 -1.25
CA ILE A 70 -24.79 12.74 0.07
C ILE A 70 -26.14 12.02 0.21
N ASN A 71 -27.18 12.46 -0.51
CA ASN A 71 -28.54 11.92 -0.39
C ASN A 71 -28.97 11.11 -1.63
N PRO A 72 -29.78 10.04 -1.45
CA PRO A 72 -30.38 9.31 -2.55
C PRO A 72 -31.30 10.21 -3.39
N PRO A 73 -31.55 9.87 -4.67
CA PRO A 73 -31.18 8.62 -5.37
C PRO A 73 -29.75 8.59 -5.94
N ALA A 74 -28.97 9.66 -5.77
CA ALA A 74 -27.63 9.79 -6.36
C ALA A 74 -26.47 9.41 -5.41
N ASN A 75 -26.73 8.64 -4.34
CA ASN A 75 -25.68 8.18 -3.40
C ASN A 75 -24.95 6.91 -3.89
N GLN A 76 -24.85 6.74 -5.20
CA GLN A 76 -24.22 5.60 -5.83
C GLN A 76 -23.63 6.03 -7.16
N PHE A 77 -22.57 5.37 -7.58
CA PHE A 77 -21.97 5.57 -8.89
C PHE A 77 -21.75 4.23 -9.58
N MET A 78 -21.51 4.27 -10.88
CA MET A 78 -21.13 3.09 -11.65
C MET A 78 -19.64 3.16 -11.95
N ASP A 79 -18.90 2.12 -11.61
CA ASP A 79 -17.48 2.06 -11.92
C ASP A 79 -17.23 1.85 -13.43
N ALA A 80 -15.97 1.93 -13.86
CA ALA A 80 -15.58 1.71 -15.25
C ALA A 80 -15.85 0.27 -15.76
N LEU A 81 -16.15 -0.67 -14.86
CA LEU A 81 -16.46 -2.07 -15.14
C LEU A 81 -17.98 -2.35 -15.16
N GLY A 82 -18.82 -1.33 -14.91
CA GLY A 82 -20.27 -1.43 -14.88
C GLY A 82 -20.86 -1.90 -13.54
N ASN A 83 -20.06 -2.03 -12.48
CA ASN A 83 -20.55 -2.39 -11.15
C ASN A 83 -21.17 -1.17 -10.47
N THR A 84 -22.26 -1.39 -9.73
CA THR A 84 -22.88 -0.32 -8.93
C THR A 84 -22.18 -0.22 -7.58
N CYS A 85 -21.52 0.91 -7.34
CA CYS A 85 -20.82 1.24 -6.11
C CYS A 85 -21.76 2.01 -5.17
N GLN A 86 -22.06 1.43 -4.02
CA GLN A 86 -22.98 1.96 -3.02
C GLN A 86 -22.25 2.89 -2.03
N LEU A 87 -22.83 4.06 -1.72
CA LEU A 87 -22.25 5.03 -0.77
C LEU A 87 -23.08 5.21 0.51
N GLY A 88 -23.69 4.14 1.00
CA GLY A 88 -24.41 4.11 2.27
C GLY A 88 -25.86 4.57 2.18
N ASP A 89 -26.77 3.80 2.77
CA ASP A 89 -28.20 4.06 2.88
C ASP A 89 -28.49 5.03 4.05
N PRO A 90 -29.16 6.19 3.83
CA PRO A 90 -29.48 7.14 4.89
C PRO A 90 -30.52 6.65 5.89
N THR A 91 -31.23 5.54 5.63
CA THR A 91 -32.16 4.93 6.60
C THR A 91 -31.42 4.22 7.73
N VAL A 92 -30.18 3.82 7.49
CA VAL A 92 -29.30 3.13 8.45
C VAL A 92 -28.26 4.13 8.95
N THR A 93 -28.51 4.73 10.11
CA THR A 93 -27.66 5.81 10.65
C THR A 93 -26.76 5.32 11.78
N ASN A 94 -25.59 5.97 11.93
CA ASN A 94 -24.62 5.73 13.01
C ASN A 94 -24.12 4.28 13.12
N SER A 95 -24.16 3.53 12.02
CA SER A 95 -23.63 2.17 11.93
C SER A 95 -22.77 2.02 10.69
N VAL A 96 -21.82 1.08 10.74
CA VAL A 96 -20.94 0.76 9.62
C VAL A 96 -21.75 0.01 8.57
N GLN A 97 -21.78 0.57 7.36
CA GLN A 97 -22.35 -0.05 6.18
C GLN A 97 -21.25 -0.46 5.21
N GLY A 98 -21.45 -1.56 4.49
CA GLY A 98 -20.46 -2.08 3.55
C GLY A 98 -19.43 -3.00 4.20
N SER A 99 -18.17 -2.89 3.77
CA SER A 99 -17.13 -3.84 4.16
C SER A 99 -16.85 -3.82 5.67
N THR A 100 -16.48 -4.99 6.22
CA THR A 100 -16.16 -5.12 7.65
C THR A 100 -14.98 -4.22 8.02
N VAL A 101 -15.18 -3.36 9.02
CA VAL A 101 -14.13 -2.50 9.60
C VAL A 101 -13.69 -3.08 10.93
N THR A 102 -12.38 -3.08 11.17
CA THR A 102 -11.78 -3.32 12.49
C THR A 102 -10.94 -2.12 12.89
N THR A 103 -10.65 -1.98 14.19
CA THR A 103 -9.75 -0.94 14.68
C THR A 103 -8.37 -1.52 14.98
N LEU A 104 -7.34 -0.97 14.36
CA LEU A 104 -5.94 -1.27 14.67
C LEU A 104 -5.24 0.03 15.02
N ASN A 105 -4.59 0.11 16.18
CA ASN A 105 -3.90 1.33 16.66
C ASN A 105 -4.79 2.59 16.62
N ASN A 106 -6.05 2.48 17.07
CA ASN A 106 -7.06 3.55 17.04
C ASN A 106 -7.44 4.05 15.63
N GLN A 107 -7.01 3.38 14.56
CA GLN A 107 -7.41 3.67 13.19
C GLN A 107 -8.42 2.62 12.69
N ALA A 108 -9.46 3.07 11.99
CA ALA A 108 -10.40 2.19 11.32
C ALA A 108 -9.74 1.61 10.06
N ILE A 109 -9.75 0.28 9.91
CA ILE A 109 -9.14 -0.46 8.80
C ILE A 109 -10.13 -1.46 8.24
N ILE A 110 -10.16 -1.61 6.92
CA ILE A 110 -10.99 -2.61 6.24
C ILE A 110 -10.39 -4.00 6.39
N VAL A 111 -11.23 -4.97 6.76
CA VAL A 111 -10.87 -6.38 6.85
C VAL A 111 -11.16 -7.06 5.51
N PHE A 112 -10.14 -7.65 4.91
CA PHE A 112 -10.23 -8.32 3.62
C PHE A 112 -10.34 -9.85 3.71
N ASN A 113 -11.17 -10.33 4.64
CA ASN A 113 -11.37 -11.77 4.90
C ASN A 113 -12.61 -12.34 4.18
N SER A 114 -13.47 -11.50 3.62
CA SER A 114 -14.65 -11.92 2.84
C SER A 114 -14.30 -12.11 1.36
N PRO A 115 -15.04 -12.95 0.62
CA PRO A 115 -14.88 -13.13 -0.83
C PRO A 115 -15.04 -11.80 -1.59
N ASN A 116 -14.42 -11.70 -2.78
CA ASN A 116 -14.55 -10.58 -3.71
C ASN A 116 -15.23 -11.07 -5.01
N PRO A 117 -16.32 -10.42 -5.49
CA PRO A 117 -17.02 -9.30 -4.85
C PRO A 117 -17.68 -9.69 -3.52
N PRO A 118 -17.82 -8.74 -2.58
CA PRO A 118 -18.42 -9.03 -1.28
C PRO A 118 -19.85 -9.56 -1.43
N LEU A 119 -20.16 -10.67 -0.75
CA LEU A 119 -21.52 -11.21 -0.71
C LEU A 119 -22.47 -10.23 -0.01
N ALA A 120 -23.78 -10.34 -0.28
CA ALA A 120 -24.80 -9.54 0.41
C ALA A 120 -24.66 -9.67 1.95
N PRO A 121 -24.84 -8.59 2.73
CA PRO A 121 -25.34 -7.26 2.36
C PRO A 121 -24.27 -6.27 1.88
N THR A 122 -23.00 -6.68 1.83
CA THR A 122 -21.86 -5.82 1.45
C THR A 122 -21.66 -5.69 -0.07
N ASN A 123 -22.61 -6.22 -0.85
CA ASN A 123 -22.59 -6.17 -2.30
C ASN A 123 -22.59 -4.70 -2.78
N GLY A 124 -21.68 -4.35 -3.68
CA GLY A 124 -21.48 -2.97 -4.14
C GLY A 124 -20.60 -2.11 -3.25
N TYR A 125 -19.96 -2.66 -2.19
CA TYR A 125 -18.97 -1.97 -1.34
C TYR A 125 -17.53 -2.46 -1.53
N GLY A 126 -17.28 -3.12 -2.66
CA GLY A 126 -15.96 -3.56 -3.06
C GLY A 126 -15.96 -4.18 -4.44
N PHE A 127 -14.81 -4.13 -5.10
CA PHE A 127 -14.57 -4.71 -6.42
C PHE A 127 -13.08 -5.03 -6.59
N THR A 128 -12.75 -5.77 -7.64
CA THR A 128 -11.37 -5.93 -8.10
C THR A 128 -11.10 -5.00 -9.28
N TYR A 129 -9.98 -4.29 -9.24
CA TYR A 129 -9.48 -3.53 -10.38
C TYR A 129 -8.17 -4.13 -10.88
N SER A 130 -8.08 -4.41 -12.18
CA SER A 130 -6.82 -4.70 -12.85
C SER A 130 -6.50 -3.55 -13.78
N ASP A 131 -5.26 -3.03 -13.74
CA ASP A 131 -4.84 -2.01 -14.69
C ASP A 131 -4.68 -2.65 -16.08
N PRO A 132 -5.50 -2.28 -17.08
CA PRO A 132 -5.40 -2.85 -18.43
C PRO A 132 -4.07 -2.49 -19.13
N ASN A 133 -3.32 -1.51 -18.62
CA ASN A 133 -2.03 -1.10 -19.19
C ASN A 133 -0.83 -1.79 -18.54
N ASP A 134 -1.04 -2.59 -17.48
CA ASP A 134 0.03 -3.31 -16.81
C ASP A 134 0.24 -4.71 -17.43
N PRO A 135 1.39 -5.01 -18.04
CA PRO A 135 1.67 -6.32 -18.62
C PRO A 135 1.72 -7.44 -17.56
N SER A 136 1.87 -7.10 -16.28
CA SER A 136 1.84 -8.07 -15.18
C SER A 136 0.43 -8.38 -14.66
N LEU A 137 -0.60 -7.68 -15.18
CA LEU A 137 -2.02 -7.82 -14.79
C LEU A 137 -2.22 -7.80 -13.27
N THR A 138 -1.48 -6.92 -12.59
CA THR A 138 -1.62 -6.76 -11.14
C THR A 138 -3.04 -6.35 -10.81
N THR A 139 -3.73 -7.18 -10.03
CA THR A 139 -5.10 -6.93 -9.59
C THR A 139 -5.06 -6.30 -8.20
N TYR A 140 -5.97 -5.37 -7.92
CA TYR A 140 -6.16 -4.71 -6.64
C TYR A 140 -7.55 -5.03 -6.10
N ASP A 141 -7.64 -5.37 -4.82
CA ASP A 141 -8.87 -5.57 -4.07
C ASP A 141 -9.20 -4.24 -3.38
N VAL A 142 -10.32 -3.66 -3.77
CA VAL A 142 -10.77 -2.33 -3.35
C VAL A 142 -12.04 -2.51 -2.57
N ARG A 143 -12.08 -2.00 -1.35
CA ARG A 143 -13.21 -2.19 -0.45
C ARG A 143 -13.41 -0.96 0.39
N TRP A 144 -14.65 -0.58 0.63
CA TRP A 144 -14.94 0.54 1.51
C TRP A 144 -16.07 0.24 2.46
N ALA A 145 -16.11 1.06 3.50
CA ALA A 145 -17.21 1.13 4.44
C ALA A 145 -17.66 2.58 4.58
N VAL A 146 -18.95 2.76 4.85
CA VAL A 146 -19.55 4.08 5.00
C VAL A 146 -20.28 4.13 6.34
N ILE A 147 -20.06 5.21 7.08
CA ILE A 147 -20.85 5.54 8.26
C ILE A 147 -21.65 6.79 7.93
N VAL A 148 -22.97 6.65 7.87
CA VAL A 148 -23.89 7.73 7.55
C VAL A 148 -24.43 8.32 8.85
N THR A 149 -24.34 9.64 9.00
CA THR A 149 -24.94 10.39 10.10
C THR A 149 -26.05 11.26 9.54
N GLY A 150 -27.24 11.21 10.13
CA GLY A 150 -28.39 11.96 9.62
C GLY A 150 -29.69 11.59 10.32
N ASN A 151 -30.80 12.02 9.73
CA ASN A 151 -32.13 11.85 10.30
C ASN A 151 -32.97 10.92 9.41
N GLY A 152 -32.78 9.59 9.55
CA GLY A 152 -33.63 8.48 9.08
C GLY A 152 -33.97 8.36 7.59
N SER A 153 -33.63 9.37 6.78
CA SER A 153 -33.93 9.51 5.35
C SER A 153 -33.12 10.62 4.70
N THR A 154 -32.62 11.57 5.50
CA THR A 154 -31.68 12.61 5.05
C THR A 154 -30.34 12.44 5.77
N ALA A 155 -29.29 12.17 5.01
CA ALA A 155 -27.91 12.17 5.50
C ALA A 155 -27.40 13.62 5.63
N SER A 156 -26.84 13.92 6.80
CA SER A 156 -26.18 15.19 7.14
C SER A 156 -24.67 15.10 6.92
N SER A 157 -24.07 13.96 7.26
CA SER A 157 -22.67 13.67 6.97
C SER A 157 -22.45 12.19 6.64
N LYS A 158 -21.33 11.93 5.95
CA LYS A 158 -20.86 10.58 5.64
C LYS A 158 -19.37 10.50 5.88
N ARG A 159 -18.95 9.45 6.58
CA ARG A 159 -17.55 9.08 6.71
C ARG A 159 -17.27 7.87 5.84
N PHE A 160 -16.26 7.96 4.99
CA PHE A 160 -15.79 6.92 4.09
C PHE A 160 -14.49 6.34 4.61
N ILE A 161 -14.43 5.03 4.75
CA ILE A 161 -13.22 4.28 5.09
C ILE A 161 -12.93 3.39 3.89
N LEU A 162 -11.90 3.73 3.12
CA LEU A 162 -11.51 3.01 1.90
C LEU A 162 -10.23 2.22 2.18
N GLY A 163 -10.24 0.94 1.85
CA GLY A 163 -9.09 0.06 1.87
C GLY A 163 -8.73 -0.40 0.45
N VAL A 164 -7.46 -0.35 0.10
CA VAL A 164 -6.92 -0.92 -1.15
C VAL A 164 -5.73 -1.80 -0.85
N ARG A 165 -5.68 -2.99 -1.46
CA ARG A 165 -4.51 -3.87 -1.42
C ARG A 165 -4.31 -4.57 -2.75
N GLN A 166 -3.11 -5.07 -3.00
CA GLN A 166 -2.88 -6.01 -4.10
C GLN A 166 -3.67 -7.31 -3.85
N ALA A 167 -4.44 -7.73 -4.86
CA ALA A 167 -5.15 -8.99 -4.90
C ALA A 167 -4.29 -10.05 -5.61
N GLY A 168 -4.07 -11.18 -4.94
CA GLY A 168 -3.20 -12.25 -5.46
C GLY A 168 -1.73 -12.07 -5.09
N GLY A 169 -0.93 -13.10 -5.37
CA GLY A 169 0.47 -13.20 -4.93
C GLY A 169 0.65 -14.02 -3.65
N ASN A 170 1.88 -14.49 -3.42
CA ASN A 170 2.23 -15.34 -2.29
C ASN A 170 2.76 -14.47 -1.13
N GLY A 171 1.86 -13.82 -0.39
CA GLY A 171 2.26 -12.96 0.74
C GLY A 171 1.12 -12.16 1.36
N TYR A 172 1.36 -11.66 2.59
CA TYR A 172 0.49 -10.68 3.23
C TYR A 172 0.87 -9.28 2.75
N PHE A 173 -0.03 -8.62 2.02
CA PHE A 173 0.11 -7.23 1.63
C PHE A 173 -0.71 -6.38 2.60
N GLN A 174 -0.04 -5.42 3.24
CA GLN A 174 -0.73 -4.52 4.14
C GLN A 174 -1.65 -3.60 3.31
N PRO A 175 -2.95 -3.50 3.65
CA PRO A 175 -3.84 -2.62 2.93
C PRO A 175 -3.51 -1.16 3.24
N ILE A 176 -3.56 -0.33 2.21
CA ILE A 176 -3.60 1.12 2.39
C ILE A 176 -5.02 1.49 2.77
N THR A 177 -5.16 2.29 3.83
CA THR A 177 -6.46 2.75 4.29
C THR A 177 -6.52 4.27 4.24
N LEU A 178 -7.54 4.80 3.57
CA LEU A 178 -7.90 6.22 3.55
C LEU A 178 -9.21 6.41 4.32
N ASP A 179 -9.30 7.49 5.08
CA ASP A 179 -10.46 7.83 5.90
C ASP A 179 -10.79 9.30 5.69
N THR A 180 -12.01 9.60 5.28
CA THR A 180 -12.46 10.96 5.00
C THR A 180 -13.93 11.14 5.40
N MET A 181 -14.35 12.39 5.57
CA MET A 181 -15.75 12.72 5.84
C MET A 181 -16.23 13.88 4.98
N VAL A 182 -17.50 13.80 4.61
CA VAL A 182 -18.24 14.85 3.89
C VAL A 182 -19.42 15.26 4.73
N GLU A 183 -19.61 16.55 4.89
CA GLU A 183 -20.74 17.14 5.60
C GLU A 183 -21.44 18.16 4.68
N LYS A 184 -22.74 18.35 4.89
CA LYS A 184 -23.56 19.34 4.18
C LYS A 184 -23.59 20.68 4.90
#